data_AF-Q23UJ0-F1
#
_entry.id   AF-Q23UJ0-F1
#
_cell.length_a   1.000
_cell.length_b   1.000
_cell.length_c   1.000
_cell.angle_alpha   90.00
_cell.angle_beta   90.00
_cell.angle_gamma   90.00
#
_symmetry.space_group_name_H-M   'P 1'
#
loop_
_entity.id
_entity.type
_entity.pdbx_description
1 polymer ?
#
loop_
_entity_poly.entity_id
_entity_poly.type
_entity_poly.pdbx_seq_one_letter_code
_entity_poly.pdbx_strand_id
1 'polypeptide(L)'
;MKFFAFALLALIAISFVSAQSKVDLNSNTKMFNCINNVKNPCQPTDNACLAEYTKISDCTNKCHTDNATTFSTNYMSCAKKCTSTNKDVQTYYDAIIVCLNLSILCFLVI
;
A
#
# COMPACT_ATOMS: atom_id res chain seq x y z
N MET A 1 19.40 44.53 1.25
CA MET A 1 18.68 43.67 0.29
C MET A 1 19.05 42.18 0.34
N LYS A 2 20.21 41.77 0.91
CA LYS A 2 20.60 40.35 1.00
C LYS A 2 19.78 39.52 2.02
N PHE A 3 19.39 40.11 3.16
CA PHE A 3 18.65 39.39 4.21
C PHE A 3 17.24 38.93 3.81
N PHE A 4 16.55 39.69 2.95
CA PHE A 4 15.22 39.31 2.45
C PHE A 4 15.27 38.08 1.53
N ALA A 5 16.35 37.90 0.76
CA ALA A 5 16.51 36.74 -0.12
C ALA A 5 16.69 35.43 0.67
N PHE A 6 17.42 35.47 1.79
CA PHE A 6 17.60 34.30 2.67
C PHE A 6 16.31 33.92 3.40
N ALA A 7 15.52 34.89 3.84
CA ALA A 7 14.20 34.64 4.44
C ALA A 7 13.22 34.03 3.43
N LEU A 8 13.24 34.49 2.17
CA LEU A 8 12.40 33.94 1.10
C LEU A 8 12.76 32.48 0.79
N LEU A 9 14.05 32.16 0.69
CA LEU A 9 14.54 30.79 0.46
C LEU A 9 14.15 29.83 1.59
N ALA A 10 14.20 30.29 2.85
CA ALA A 10 13.77 29.49 4.00
C ALA A 10 12.25 29.23 3.99
N LEU A 11 11.43 30.24 3.66
CA LEU A 11 9.98 30.09 3.50
C LEU A 11 9.61 29.09 2.41
N ILE A 12 10.31 29.17 1.28
CA ILE A 12 10.15 28.25 0.16
C ILE A 12 10.49 26.82 0.59
N ALA A 13 11.62 26.59 1.27
CA ALA A 13 12.02 25.27 1.76
C ALA A 13 10.98 24.66 2.73
N ILE A 14 10.41 25.44 3.65
CA ILE A 14 9.41 24.97 4.61
C ILE A 14 8.08 24.60 3.90
N SER A 15 7.69 25.38 2.87
CA SER A 15 6.47 25.09 2.10
C SER A 15 6.55 23.77 1.32
N PHE A 16 7.71 23.41 0.77
CA PHE A 16 7.89 22.15 0.05
C PHE A 16 7.77 20.92 0.95
N VAL A 17 8.36 20.94 2.15
CA VAL A 17 8.30 19.82 3.10
C VAL A 17 6.85 19.57 3.55
N SER A 18 6.12 20.65 3.85
CA SER A 18 4.73 20.54 4.34
C SER A 18 3.71 20.10 3.27
N ALA A 19 4.00 20.29 1.98
CA ALA A 19 3.18 19.76 0.89
C ALA A 19 3.36 18.25 0.71
N GLN A 20 4.61 17.76 0.76
CA GLN A 20 4.93 16.34 0.61
C GLN A 20 4.31 15.50 1.73
N SER A 21 4.42 15.94 2.98
CA SER A 21 3.81 15.25 4.13
C SER A 21 2.28 15.14 4.05
N LYS A 22 1.60 16.13 3.46
CA LYS A 22 0.12 16.10 3.29
C LYS A 22 -0.31 15.13 2.19
N VAL A 23 0.48 15.00 1.12
CA VAL A 23 0.22 14.04 0.04
C VAL A 23 0.39 12.61 0.56
N ASP A 24 1.45 12.34 1.32
CA ASP A 24 1.72 11.02 1.90
C ASP A 24 0.65 10.60 2.93
N LEU A 25 0.23 11.51 3.81
CA LEU A 25 -0.85 11.26 4.77
C LEU A 25 -2.19 10.94 4.07
N ASN A 26 -2.53 11.68 3.02
CA ASN A 26 -3.76 11.46 2.26
C ASN A 26 -3.73 10.10 1.52
N SER A 27 -2.57 9.75 0.95
CA SER A 27 -2.35 8.48 0.27
C SER A 27 -2.53 7.28 1.19
N ASN A 28 -1.88 7.31 2.36
CA ASN A 28 -2.00 6.25 3.36
C ASN A 28 -3.43 6.13 3.91
N THR A 29 -4.09 7.26 4.17
CA THR A 29 -5.49 7.27 4.65
C THR A 29 -6.43 6.63 3.62
N LYS A 30 -6.27 6.95 2.33
CA LYS A 30 -7.06 6.33 1.25
C LYS A 30 -6.81 4.83 1.13
N MET A 31 -5.55 4.40 1.25
CA MET A 31 -5.19 2.98 1.26
C MET A 31 -5.86 2.24 2.42
N PHE A 32 -5.74 2.73 3.66
CA PHE A 32 -6.37 2.11 4.83
C PHE A 32 -7.89 2.05 4.70
N ASN A 33 -8.51 3.14 4.24
CA ASN A 33 -9.95 3.16 3.99
C ASN A 33 -10.35 2.14 2.91
N CYS A 34 -9.56 1.98 1.85
CA CYS A 34 -9.80 0.97 0.83
C CYS A 34 -9.77 -0.44 1.43
N ILE A 35 -8.71 -0.78 2.17
CA ILE A 35 -8.54 -2.09 2.82
C ILE A 35 -9.69 -2.41 3.78
N ASN A 36 -10.07 -1.45 4.63
CA ASN A 36 -11.14 -1.63 5.61
C ASN A 36 -12.52 -1.86 4.99
N ASN A 37 -12.73 -1.46 3.73
CA ASN A 37 -13.97 -1.70 3.00
C ASN A 37 -13.97 -3.04 2.24
N VAL A 38 -12.83 -3.74 2.16
CA VAL A 38 -12.78 -5.08 1.57
C VAL A 38 -13.31 -6.09 2.59
N LYS A 39 -14.42 -6.75 2.26
CA LYS A 39 -15.06 -7.73 3.15
C LYS A 39 -14.20 -8.99 3.29
N ASN A 40 -14.10 -9.52 4.51
CA ASN A 40 -13.44 -10.79 4.76
C ASN A 40 -14.09 -11.92 3.93
N PRO A 41 -13.32 -12.70 3.15
CA PRO A 41 -13.87 -13.70 2.24
C PRO A 41 -14.30 -14.98 2.96
N CYS A 42 -13.75 -15.27 4.14
CA CYS A 42 -13.94 -16.56 4.79
C CYS A 42 -14.88 -16.47 5.99
N GLN A 43 -15.80 -17.43 6.07
CA GLN A 43 -16.52 -17.70 7.31
C GLN A 43 -15.60 -18.46 8.29
N PRO A 44 -15.75 -18.28 9.61
CA PRO A 44 -14.92 -18.98 10.60
C PRO A 44 -14.97 -20.51 10.51
N THR A 45 -16.05 -21.06 9.96
CA THR A 45 -16.25 -22.51 9.80
C THR A 45 -15.78 -23.04 8.44
N ASP A 46 -15.39 -22.17 7.51
CA ASP A 46 -14.93 -22.57 6.17
C ASP A 46 -13.43 -22.83 6.17
N ASN A 47 -13.05 -24.03 6.61
CA ASN A 47 -11.66 -24.45 6.71
C ASN A 47 -10.93 -24.43 5.35
N ALA A 48 -11.64 -24.66 4.24
CA ALA A 48 -11.04 -24.65 2.91
C ALA A 48 -10.70 -23.22 2.49
N CYS A 49 -11.59 -22.26 2.73
CA CYS A 49 -11.32 -20.84 2.53
C CYS A 49 -10.17 -20.37 3.42
N LEU A 50 -10.19 -20.71 4.71
CA LEU A 50 -9.15 -20.30 5.66
C LEU A 50 -7.77 -20.84 5.27
N ALA A 51 -7.67 -22.09 4.82
CA ALA A 51 -6.40 -22.66 4.36
C ALA A 51 -5.84 -21.91 3.14
N GLU A 52 -6.71 -21.57 2.19
CA GLU A 52 -6.33 -20.79 1.01
C GLU A 52 -5.94 -19.35 1.35
N TYR A 53 -6.66 -18.73 2.30
CA TYR A 53 -6.32 -17.41 2.83
C TYR A 53 -4.93 -17.41 3.49
N THR A 54 -4.63 -18.42 4.31
CA THR A 54 -3.31 -18.59 4.92
C THR A 54 -2.22 -18.75 3.86
N LYS A 55 -2.45 -19.55 2.80
CA LYS A 55 -1.47 -19.70 1.71
C LYS A 55 -1.13 -18.37 1.04
N ILE A 56 -2.14 -17.53 0.75
CA ILE A 56 -1.89 -16.19 0.21
C ILE A 56 -1.11 -15.36 1.22
N SER A 57 -1.53 -15.33 2.49
CA SER A 57 -0.86 -14.57 3.54
C SER A 57 0.62 -14.94 3.67
N ASP A 58 0.94 -16.23 3.66
CA ASP A 58 2.31 -16.74 3.73
C ASP A 58 3.14 -16.35 2.50
N CYS A 59 2.54 -16.43 1.30
CA CYS A 59 3.18 -15.98 0.07
C CYS A 59 3.50 -14.48 0.11
N THR A 60 2.53 -13.64 0.52
CA THR A 60 2.73 -12.20 0.62
C THR A 60 3.75 -11.83 1.70
N ASN A 61 3.76 -12.55 2.83
CA ASN A 61 4.78 -12.39 3.87
C ASN A 61 6.17 -12.77 3.38
N LYS A 62 6.30 -13.84 2.59
CA LYS A 62 7.57 -14.17 1.95
C LYS A 62 8.04 -13.06 1.02
N CYS A 63 7.15 -12.50 0.20
CA CYS A 63 7.46 -11.34 -0.62
C CYS A 63 7.95 -10.13 0.19
N HIS A 64 7.37 -9.91 1.37
CA HIS A 64 7.81 -8.88 2.29
C HIS A 64 9.22 -9.15 2.86
N THR A 65 9.48 -10.37 3.31
CA THR A 65 10.81 -10.78 3.82
C THR A 65 11.88 -10.66 2.74
N ASP A 66 11.56 -11.04 1.50
CA ASP A 66 12.50 -11.02 0.37
C ASP A 66 12.70 -9.60 -0.20
N ASN A 67 11.78 -8.68 0.07
CA ASN A 67 11.81 -7.31 -0.44
C ASN A 67 11.59 -6.34 0.73
N ALA A 68 12.70 -5.89 1.33
CA ALA A 68 12.81 -5.14 2.60
C ALA A 68 11.87 -3.93 2.81
N THR A 69 11.10 -3.52 1.80
CA THR A 69 10.10 -2.45 1.90
C THR A 69 8.75 -2.93 1.40
N THR A 70 7.80 -3.05 2.33
CA THR A 70 6.36 -3.06 2.03
C THR A 70 6.09 -1.84 1.14
N PHE A 71 5.28 -1.98 0.08
CA PHE A 71 4.97 -0.91 -0.90
C PHE A 71 6.08 -0.55 -1.91
N SER A 72 7.20 -1.27 -1.96
CA SER A 72 8.11 -1.15 -3.11
C SER A 72 7.52 -1.79 -4.37
N THR A 73 7.96 -1.34 -5.55
CA THR A 73 7.60 -1.97 -6.83
C THR A 73 7.98 -3.45 -6.86
N ASN A 74 9.08 -3.82 -6.19
CA ASN A 74 9.55 -5.21 -6.09
C ASN A 74 8.63 -6.05 -5.21
N TYR A 75 8.26 -5.53 -4.03
CA TYR A 75 7.24 -6.15 -3.18
C TYR A 75 5.95 -6.34 -3.97
N MET A 76 5.47 -5.32 -4.68
CA MET A 76 4.21 -5.43 -5.41
C MET A 76 4.27 -6.40 -6.59
N SER A 77 5.39 -6.44 -7.30
CA SER A 77 5.60 -7.40 -8.39
C SER A 77 5.68 -8.84 -7.88
N CYS A 78 6.18 -9.05 -6.66
CA CYS A 78 6.17 -10.35 -6.00
C CYS A 78 4.76 -10.71 -5.51
N ALA A 79 4.11 -9.81 -4.75
CA ALA A 79 2.81 -10.04 -4.16
C ALA A 79 1.73 -10.34 -5.22
N LYS A 80 1.77 -9.68 -6.39
CA LYS A 80 0.87 -9.97 -7.53
C LYS A 80 0.96 -11.41 -8.08
N LYS A 81 2.03 -12.15 -7.77
CA LYS A 81 2.21 -13.55 -8.18
C LYS A 81 1.59 -14.53 -7.19
N CYS A 82 1.26 -14.09 -5.98
CA CYS A 82 0.54 -14.91 -5.01
C CYS A 82 -0.90 -15.11 -5.51
N THR A 83 -1.32 -16.37 -5.57
CA THR A 83 -2.65 -16.75 -6.08
C THR A 83 -3.28 -17.78 -5.16
N SER A 84 -4.60 -17.79 -5.14
CA SER A 84 -5.43 -18.80 -4.49
C SER A 84 -6.27 -19.55 -5.52
N THR A 85 -6.51 -20.82 -5.22
CA THR A 85 -7.47 -21.65 -5.97
C THR A 85 -8.93 -21.39 -5.55
N ASN A 86 -9.15 -20.74 -4.40
CA ASN A 86 -10.46 -20.30 -3.96
C ASN A 86 -10.77 -18.92 -4.56
N LYS A 87 -11.87 -18.82 -5.31
CA LYS A 87 -12.26 -17.61 -6.04
C LYS A 87 -12.57 -16.43 -5.12
N ASP A 88 -13.18 -16.67 -3.96
CA ASP A 88 -13.54 -15.62 -3.02
C ASP A 88 -12.28 -15.04 -2.35
N VAL A 89 -11.35 -15.92 -1.98
CA VAL A 89 -10.02 -15.53 -1.46
C VAL A 89 -9.22 -14.77 -2.52
N GLN A 90 -9.22 -15.23 -3.77
CA GLN A 90 -8.53 -14.54 -4.86
C GLN A 90 -9.14 -13.15 -5.10
N THR A 91 -10.47 -13.04 -5.15
CA THR A 91 -11.16 -11.76 -5.36
C THR A 91 -10.87 -10.77 -4.23
N TYR A 92 -10.89 -11.25 -2.99
CA TYR A 92 -10.47 -10.46 -1.83
C TYR A 92 -9.03 -9.97 -1.98
N TYR A 93 -8.12 -10.88 -2.30
CA TYR A 93 -6.70 -10.53 -2.42
C TYR A 93 -6.44 -9.53 -3.54
N ASP A 94 -7.07 -9.69 -4.71
CA ASP A 94 -6.97 -8.75 -5.82
C ASP A 94 -7.44 -7.34 -5.40
N ALA A 95 -8.52 -7.25 -4.63
CA ALA A 95 -8.99 -5.98 -4.08
C ALA A 95 -7.97 -5.35 -3.12
N ILE A 96 -7.36 -6.14 -2.24
CA ILE A 96 -6.27 -5.67 -1.36
C ILE A 96 -5.09 -5.16 -2.20
N ILE A 97 -4.65 -5.90 -3.23
CA ILE A 97 -3.57 -5.48 -4.13
C ILE A 97 -3.90 -4.15 -4.84
N VAL A 98 -5.15 -3.94 -5.26
CA VAL A 98 -5.58 -2.65 -5.83
C VAL A 98 -5.47 -1.53 -4.79
N CYS A 99 -5.91 -1.76 -3.55
CA CYS A 99 -5.77 -0.78 -2.47
C CYS A 99 -4.31 -0.42 -2.20
N LEU A 100 -3.40 -1.41 -2.19
CA LEU A 100 -1.96 -1.20 -1.98
C LEU A 100 -1.31 -0.43 -3.15
N ASN A 101 -1.81 -0.53 -4.39
CA ASN A 101 -1.26 0.25 -5.51
C ASN A 101 -1.62 1.75 -5.43
N LEU A 102 -2.65 2.15 -4.66
CA LEU A 102 -2.99 3.55 -4.47
C LEU A 102 -1.87 4.33 -3.79
N SER A 103 -1.07 3.68 -2.93
CA SER A 103 0.05 4.32 -2.26
C SER A 103 1.26 4.54 -3.19
N ILE A 104 1.48 3.65 -4.15
CA ILE A 104 2.58 3.74 -5.14
C ILE A 104 2.35 4.86 -6.16
N LEU A 105 1.10 5.08 -6.58
CA LEU A 105 0.78 6.11 -7.58
C LEU A 105 1.01 7.54 -7.06
N CYS A 106 1.03 7.77 -5.75
CA CYS A 106 1.32 9.10 -5.19
C CYS A 106 2.80 9.48 -5.28
N PHE A 107 3.72 8.52 -5.40
CA PHE A 107 5.16 8.78 -5.55
C PHE A 107 5.58 9.13 -6.99
N LEU A 108 4.73 8.87 -7.99
CA LEU A 108 5.03 9.12 -9.42
C LEU A 108 4.54 10.49 -9.93
N VAL A 109 3.86 11.29 -9.09
CA VAL A 109 3.35 12.64 -9.45
C VAL A 109 4.21 13.74 -8.81
N ILE A 110 5.52 13.50 -8.66
CA ILE A 110 6.51 14.52 -8.31
C ILE A 110 7.40 14.79 -9.53
#